data_AF-A0A9W9ZS88-F1
#
_entry.id   AF-A0A9W9ZS88-F1
#
_cell.length_a   1.000
_cell.length_b   1.000
_cell.length_c   1.000
_cell.angle_alpha   90.00
_cell.angle_beta   90.00
_cell.angle_gamma   90.00
#
_symmetry.space_group_name_H-M   'P 1'
#
loop_
_entity.id
_entity.type
_entity.pdbx_description
1 polymer ?
#
loop_
_entity_poly.entity_id
_entity_poly.type
_entity_poly.pdbx_seq_one_letter_code
_entity_poly.pdbx_strand_id
1 'polypeptide(L)'
;MTPIARTRLRLAANRPQTSILGKDFLVYPEVYHPDTSFDITEYMNEEILKVIQEELREKSEEKSFDFLEVGCGAGYIAIHTALASEKCHVWATDINETAVQNTIENAKLHGVDATIESRDCRCF
;
A
#
# COMPACT_ATOMS: atom_id res chain seq x y z
N MET A 1 -22.84 3.47 -11.97
CA MET A 1 -21.49 3.08 -12.41
C MET A 1 -21.43 3.06 -13.93
N THR A 2 -20.35 3.57 -14.53
CA THR A 2 -20.18 3.59 -16.00
C THR A 2 -19.78 2.21 -16.55
N PRO A 3 -20.02 1.92 -17.84
CA PRO A 3 -19.62 0.66 -18.47
C PRO A 3 -18.11 0.37 -18.36
N ILE A 4 -17.30 1.43 -18.42
CA ILE A 4 -15.83 1.36 -18.29
C ILE A 4 -15.43 0.89 -16.89
N ALA A 5 -16.05 1.43 -15.84
CA ALA A 5 -15.80 1.01 -14.47
C ALA A 5 -16.16 -0.47 -14.25
N ARG A 6 -17.29 -0.93 -14.82
CA ARG A 6 -17.73 -2.33 -14.74
C ARG A 6 -16.76 -3.29 -15.43
N THR A 7 -16.21 -2.93 -16.59
CA THR A 7 -15.22 -3.76 -17.29
C THR A 7 -13.90 -3.86 -16.52
N ARG A 8 -13.43 -2.77 -15.91
CA ARG A 8 -12.22 -2.76 -15.08
C ARG A 8 -12.35 -3.65 -13.84
N LEU A 9 -13.46 -3.56 -13.11
CA LEU A 9 -13.76 -4.45 -11.97
C LEU A 9 -13.78 -5.93 -12.37
N ARG A 10 -14.34 -6.25 -13.54
CA ARG A 10 -14.42 -7.63 -14.02
C ARG A 10 -13.05 -8.22 -14.40
N LEU A 11 -12.12 -7.38 -14.87
CA LEU A 11 -10.74 -7.79 -15.17
C LEU A 11 -9.94 -7.97 -13.88
N ALA A 12 -10.08 -7.07 -12.90
CA ALA A 12 -9.47 -7.21 -11.57
C ALA A 12 -9.98 -8.46 -10.83
N ALA A 13 -11.27 -8.80 -10.94
CA ALA A 13 -11.84 -10.00 -10.35
C ALA A 13 -11.21 -11.33 -10.84
N ASN A 14 -10.60 -11.34 -12.02
CA ASN A 14 -9.94 -12.52 -12.59
C ASN A 14 -8.43 -12.57 -12.31
N ARG A 15 -7.88 -11.57 -11.62
CA ARG A 15 -6.45 -11.47 -11.26
C ARG A 15 -6.32 -10.96 -9.83
N PRO A 16 -6.42 -11.84 -8.82
CA PRO A 16 -6.42 -11.44 -7.43
C PRO A 16 -5.01 -11.09 -6.92
N GLN A 17 -4.00 -11.05 -7.80
CA GLN A 17 -2.60 -10.95 -7.42
C GLN A 17 -1.82 -10.07 -8.40
N THR A 18 -0.89 -9.31 -7.85
CA THR A 18 0.11 -8.55 -8.59
C THR A 18 1.44 -8.58 -7.84
N SER A 19 2.55 -8.25 -8.50
CA SER A 19 3.86 -8.15 -7.85
C SER A 19 4.44 -6.76 -8.11
N ILE A 20 4.78 -6.02 -7.07
CA ILE A 20 5.35 -4.67 -7.16
C ILE A 20 6.71 -4.69 -6.46
N LEU A 21 7.78 -4.35 -7.18
CA LEU A 21 9.16 -4.42 -6.66
C LEU A 21 9.51 -5.79 -6.05
N GLY A 22 9.02 -6.88 -6.66
CA GLY A 22 9.27 -8.26 -6.21
C GLY A 22 8.55 -8.69 -4.94
N LYS A 23 7.50 -7.96 -4.52
CA LYS A 23 6.60 -8.32 -3.42
C LYS A 23 5.21 -8.60 -3.96
N ASP A 24 4.61 -9.69 -3.52
CA ASP A 24 3.33 -10.16 -4.04
C ASP A 24 2.17 -9.61 -3.19
N PHE A 25 1.18 -9.02 -3.85
CA PHE A 25 0.02 -8.42 -3.20
C PHE A 25 -1.25 -9.13 -3.64
N LEU A 26 -2.12 -9.44 -2.68
CA LEU A 26 -3.52 -9.73 -2.95
C LEU A 26 -4.22 -8.43 -3.33
N VAL A 27 -5.06 -8.46 -4.36
CA VAL A 27 -5.83 -7.30 -4.81
C VAL A 27 -7.30 -7.69 -4.90
N TYR A 28 -8.11 -7.09 -4.06
CA TYR A 28 -9.55 -7.30 -4.07
C TYR A 28 -10.17 -6.70 -5.34
N PRO A 29 -11.28 -7.27 -5.86
CA PRO A 29 -11.89 -6.82 -7.11
C PRO A 29 -12.28 -5.34 -7.15
N GLU A 30 -12.61 -4.75 -5.99
CA GLU A 30 -13.04 -3.35 -5.84
C GLU A 30 -11.88 -2.39 -5.52
N VAL A 31 -10.68 -2.92 -5.34
CA VAL A 31 -9.48 -2.16 -5.02
C VAL A 31 -8.70 -1.90 -6.30
N TYR A 32 -7.97 -0.80 -6.33
CA TYR A 32 -7.16 -0.42 -7.48
C TYR A 32 -6.10 -1.49 -7.81
N HIS A 33 -6.19 -2.03 -9.04
CA HIS A 33 -5.24 -2.98 -9.60
C HIS A 33 -4.27 -2.25 -10.55
N PRO A 34 -2.94 -2.48 -10.44
CA PRO A 34 -1.93 -1.71 -11.16
C PRO A 34 -1.86 -2.03 -12.66
N ASP A 35 -2.48 -3.10 -13.16
CA ASP A 35 -2.47 -3.51 -14.58
C ASP A 35 -2.66 -2.38 -15.62
N THR A 36 -3.42 -1.33 -15.30
CA THR A 36 -3.64 -0.22 -16.23
C THR A 36 -2.53 0.83 -16.25
N SER A 37 -1.58 0.76 -15.31
CA SER A 37 -0.53 1.75 -15.11
C SER A 37 0.60 1.18 -14.23
N PHE A 38 1.01 -0.06 -14.53
CA PHE A 38 1.92 -0.83 -13.69
C PHE A 38 3.25 -0.11 -13.49
N ASP A 39 3.86 0.35 -14.59
CA ASP A 39 5.13 1.08 -14.57
C ASP A 39 5.07 2.32 -13.68
N ILE A 40 3.92 3.01 -13.67
CA ILE A 40 3.71 4.18 -12.82
C ILE A 40 3.59 3.76 -11.35
N THR A 41 2.83 2.70 -11.06
CA THR A 41 2.72 2.17 -9.69
C THR A 41 4.08 1.75 -9.17
N GLU A 42 4.85 0.98 -9.95
CA GLU A 42 6.17 0.51 -9.55
C GLU A 42 7.15 1.67 -9.35
N TYR A 43 7.20 2.62 -10.29
CA TYR A 43 8.01 3.83 -10.16
C TYR A 43 7.67 4.63 -8.88
N MET A 44 6.38 4.86 -8.60
CA MET A 44 5.97 5.59 -7.40
C MET A 44 6.41 4.88 -6.11
N ASN A 45 6.34 3.55 -6.06
CA ASN A 45 6.82 2.79 -4.90
C ASN A 45 8.34 2.94 -4.74
N GLU A 46 9.09 2.89 -5.84
CA GLU A 46 10.54 3.05 -5.82
C GLU A 46 10.96 4.45 -5.33
N GLU A 47 10.31 5.51 -5.83
CA GLU A 47 10.63 6.88 -5.45
C GLU A 47 10.29 7.18 -3.99
N ILE A 48 9.15 6.68 -3.49
CA ILE A 48 8.82 6.84 -2.07
C ILE A 48 9.82 6.09 -1.20
N LEU A 49 10.25 4.89 -1.59
CA LEU A 49 11.30 4.18 -0.87
C LEU A 49 12.61 4.96 -0.82
N LYS A 50 13.00 5.67 -1.89
CA LYS A 50 14.20 6.54 -1.86
C LYS A 50 14.06 7.65 -0.82
N VAL A 51 12.90 8.33 -0.76
CA VAL A 51 12.61 9.35 0.26
C VAL A 51 12.68 8.77 1.67
N ILE A 52 12.10 7.58 1.89
CA ILE A 52 12.17 6.89 3.19
C ILE A 52 13.62 6.56 3.58
N GLN A 53 14.44 6.11 2.62
CA GLN A 53 15.85 5.82 2.88
C GLN A 53 16.67 7.08 3.19
N GLU A 54 16.34 8.22 2.59
CA GLU A 54 16.96 9.50 2.92
C GLU A 54 16.58 9.96 4.33
N GLU A 55 15.30 9.91 4.69
CA GLU A 55 14.81 10.20 6.05
C GLU A 55 15.45 9.31 7.12
N LEU A 56 15.63 8.03 6.80
CA LEU A 56 16.30 7.06 7.69
C LEU A 56 17.79 7.38 7.90
N ARG A 57 18.48 7.98 6.91
CA ARG A 57 19.89 8.37 7.02
C ARG A 57 20.09 9.63 7.85
N GLU A 58 19.15 10.56 7.79
CA GLU A 58 19.22 11.81 8.56
C GLU A 58 18.89 11.61 10.03
N LYS A 59 18.10 10.57 10.35
CA LYS A 59 17.75 10.22 11.72
C LYS A 59 18.84 9.37 12.36
N SER A 60 19.18 9.68 13.61
CA SER A 60 20.04 8.82 14.44
C SER A 60 19.42 7.43 14.58
N GLU A 61 20.25 6.39 14.78
CA GLU A 61 19.79 5.01 14.89
C GLU A 61 18.70 4.77 15.94
N GLU A 62 18.54 5.65 16.94
CA GLU A 62 17.53 5.50 18.00
C GLU A 62 16.17 6.16 17.70
N LYS A 63 16.01 6.92 16.60
CA LYS A 63 14.77 7.67 16.33
C LYS A 63 13.81 6.92 15.41
N SER A 64 12.59 6.71 15.88
CA SER A 64 11.44 6.32 15.05
C SER A 64 10.87 7.52 14.29
N PHE A 65 10.05 7.24 13.28
CA PHE A 65 9.28 8.26 12.56
C PHE A 65 7.96 7.67 12.04
N ASP A 66 7.02 8.56 11.76
CA ASP A 66 5.71 8.21 11.22
C ASP A 66 5.64 8.50 9.72
N PHE A 67 4.97 7.62 8.98
CA PHE A 67 4.64 7.81 7.58
C PHE A 67 3.12 7.72 7.39
N LEU A 68 2.51 8.68 6.70
CA LEU A 68 1.08 8.71 6.41
C LEU A 68 0.84 8.52 4.91
N GLU A 69 0.12 7.47 4.55
CA GLU A 69 -0.43 7.25 3.22
C GLU A 69 -1.94 7.56 3.19
N VAL A 70 -2.34 8.42 2.24
CA VAL A 70 -3.75 8.72 1.96
C VAL A 70 -4.15 8.06 0.64
N GLY A 71 -5.15 7.19 0.70
CA GLY A 71 -5.57 6.32 -0.41
C GLY A 71 -4.73 5.04 -0.50
N CYS A 72 -4.65 4.26 0.58
CA CYS A 72 -3.74 3.11 0.67
C CYS A 72 -4.08 1.95 -0.26
N GLY A 73 -5.32 1.83 -0.77
CA GLY A 73 -5.65 0.80 -1.75
C GLY A 73 -5.35 -0.61 -1.26
N ALA A 74 -4.48 -1.36 -1.96
CA ALA A 74 -4.02 -2.68 -1.52
C ALA A 74 -2.76 -2.64 -0.62
N GLY A 75 -2.26 -1.44 -0.31
CA GLY A 75 -1.13 -1.23 0.59
C GLY A 75 0.24 -1.27 -0.08
N TYR A 76 0.35 -1.01 -1.39
CA TYR A 76 1.62 -1.13 -2.12
C TYR A 76 2.73 -0.30 -1.45
N ILE A 77 2.49 1.00 -1.23
CA ILE A 77 3.48 1.90 -0.64
C ILE A 77 3.61 1.64 0.86
N ALA A 78 2.50 1.58 1.61
CA ALA A 78 2.51 1.30 3.05
C ALA A 78 3.35 0.08 3.43
N ILE A 79 3.19 -1.04 2.70
CA ILE A 79 3.89 -2.29 3.00
C ILE A 79 5.36 -2.19 2.64
N HIS A 80 5.71 -1.60 1.50
CA HIS A 80 7.10 -1.36 1.14
C HIS A 80 7.78 -0.43 2.16
N THR A 81 7.11 0.63 2.60
CA THR A 81 7.62 1.52 3.65
C THR A 81 7.82 0.80 4.97
N ALA A 82 6.89 -0.04 5.39
CA ALA A 82 7.01 -0.82 6.63
C ALA A 82 8.13 -1.88 6.56
N LEU A 83 8.31 -2.52 5.39
CA LEU A 83 9.41 -3.46 5.14
C LEU A 83 10.77 -2.77 5.11
N ALA A 84 10.83 -1.48 4.74
CA ALA A 84 12.07 -0.73 4.68
C ALA A 84 12.68 -0.47 6.07
N SER A 85 11.86 -0.37 7.12
CA SER A 85 12.33 -0.23 8.49
C SER A 85 11.26 -0.50 9.54
N GLU A 86 11.58 -1.35 10.53
CA GLU A 86 10.76 -1.55 11.73
C GLU A 86 10.63 -0.28 12.60
N LYS A 87 11.47 0.75 12.34
CA LYS A 87 11.42 2.05 13.03
C LYS A 87 10.42 3.03 12.40
N CYS A 88 9.85 2.67 11.25
CA CYS A 88 8.80 3.43 10.59
C CYS A 88 7.44 2.91 11.03
N HIS A 89 6.66 3.77 11.68
CA HIS A 89 5.25 3.49 11.93
C HIS A 89 4.40 4.06 10.81
N VAL A 90 3.56 3.22 10.20
CA VAL A 90 2.82 3.57 8.99
C VAL A 90 1.34 3.72 9.30
N TRP A 91 0.81 4.90 9.03
CA TRP A 91 -0.62 5.18 8.98
C TRP A 91 -1.10 5.05 7.54
N ALA A 92 -2.00 4.10 7.27
CA ALA A 92 -2.50 3.83 5.94
C ALA A 92 -4.02 4.06 5.88
N THR A 93 -4.46 5.05 5.12
CA THR A 93 -5.87 5.48 5.16
C THR A 93 -6.55 5.33 3.82
N ASP A 94 -7.81 4.91 3.81
CA ASP A 94 -8.63 4.90 2.59
C ASP A 94 -10.09 5.20 2.95
N ILE A 95 -10.85 5.79 2.02
CA ILE A 95 -12.30 5.97 2.18
C ILE A 95 -13.06 4.67 1.89
N ASN A 96 -12.44 3.75 1.14
CA ASN A 96 -12.98 2.45 0.82
C ASN A 96 -12.60 1.44 1.91
N GLU A 97 -13.57 1.02 2.71
CA GLU A 97 -13.37 0.00 3.76
C GLU A 97 -12.77 -1.30 3.20
N THR A 98 -13.12 -1.67 1.95
CA THR A 98 -12.57 -2.84 1.26
C THR A 98 -11.06 -2.69 0.99
N ALA A 99 -10.58 -1.47 0.73
CA ALA A 99 -9.15 -1.17 0.57
C ALA A 99 -8.40 -1.23 1.91
N VAL A 100 -9.00 -0.70 2.97
CA VAL A 100 -8.47 -0.83 4.34
C VAL A 100 -8.27 -2.31 4.70
N GLN A 101 -9.29 -3.15 4.48
CA GLN A 101 -9.16 -4.59 4.74
C GLN A 101 -8.09 -5.26 3.86
N ASN A 102 -8.05 -4.92 2.56
CA ASN A 102 -7.05 -5.48 1.66
C ASN A 102 -5.61 -5.11 2.08
N THR A 103 -5.40 -3.87 2.53
CA THR A 103 -4.11 -3.40 3.07
C THR A 103 -3.73 -4.17 4.33
N ILE A 104 -4.67 -4.39 5.27
CA ILE A 104 -4.44 -5.18 6.49
C ILE A 104 -4.05 -6.63 6.15
N GLU A 105 -4.71 -7.26 5.19
CA GLU A 105 -4.36 -8.63 4.78
C GLU A 105 -2.99 -8.70 4.13
N ASN A 106 -2.64 -7.75 3.27
CA ASN A 106 -1.30 -7.71 2.69
C ASN A 106 -0.23 -7.38 3.75
N ALA A 107 -0.54 -6.58 4.76
CA ALA A 107 0.39 -6.33 5.87
C ALA A 107 0.70 -7.62 6.62
N LYS A 108 -0.32 -8.44 6.90
CA LYS A 108 -0.15 -9.78 7.50
C LYS A 108 0.61 -10.73 6.59
N LEU A 109 0.31 -10.72 5.28
CA LEU A 109 1.02 -11.54 4.29
C LEU A 109 2.54 -11.28 4.31
N HIS A 110 2.94 -10.04 4.60
CA HIS A 110 4.34 -9.63 4.64
C HIS A 110 4.93 -9.56 6.06
N GLY A 111 4.16 -9.88 7.10
CA GLY A 111 4.61 -9.85 8.49
C GLY A 111 4.91 -8.46 9.05
N VAL A 112 4.24 -7.42 8.53
CA VAL A 112 4.42 -6.01 8.94
C VAL A 112 3.16 -5.42 9.59
N ASP A 113 2.20 -6.26 9.97
CA ASP A 113 0.94 -5.83 10.58
C ASP A 113 1.10 -5.18 11.97
N ALA A 114 2.24 -5.39 12.62
CA ALA A 114 2.57 -4.70 13.88
C ALA A 114 3.01 -3.24 13.69
N THR A 115 3.46 -2.84 12.50
CA THR A 115 3.98 -1.50 12.21
C THR A 115 3.07 -0.66 11.34
N ILE A 116 1.98 -1.25 10.81
CA ILE A 116 0.98 -0.57 9.98
C ILE A 116 -0.36 -0.46 10.72
N GLU A 117 -0.88 0.75 10.87
CA GLU A 117 -2.26 1.02 11.23
C GLU A 117 -3.06 1.46 10.01
N SER A 118 -3.96 0.59 9.53
CA SER A 118 -4.86 0.91 8.42
C SER A 118 -6.28 1.23 8.89
N ARG A 119 -6.83 2.37 8.47
CA ARG A 119 -8.13 2.88 8.94
C ARG A 119 -8.92 3.60 7.87
N ASP A 120 -10.24 3.64 8.07
CA ASP A 120 -11.13 4.48 7.29
C ASP A 120 -10.83 5.97 7.53
N CYS A 121 -10.67 6.75 6.46
CA CYS A 121 -10.42 8.20 6.56
C CYS A 121 -11.50 8.99 7.32
N ARG A 122 -12.72 8.45 7.43
CA ARG A 122 -13.87 9.08 8.10
C ARG A 122 -13.87 8.90 9.61
N CYS A 123 -12.95 8.10 10.14
CA CYS A 123 -12.85 7.78 11.56
C CYS A 123 -11.66 8.48 12.26
N PHE A 124 -11.06 9.48 11.61
CA PHE A 124 -10.04 10.37 12.19
C PHE A 124 -10.65 11.58 12.90
#